data_AF-A0A535MXS3-F1
#
_entry.id   AF-A0A535MXS3-F1
#
_cell.length_a   1.000
_cell.length_b   1.000
_cell.length_c   1.000
_cell.angle_alpha   90.00
_cell.angle_beta   90.00
_cell.angle_gamma   90.00
#
_symmetry.space_group_name_H-M   'P 1'
#
loop_
_entity.id
_entity.type
_entity.pdbx_description
1 polymer ?
#
loop_
_entity_poly.entity_id
_entity_poly.type
_entity_poly.pdbx_seq_one_letter_code
_entity_poly.pdbx_strand_id
1 'polypeptide(L)'
;MERPDPARRHAGISIFSTLRRLGDWLDQPGREADPLLSQNRPGRSWFGAVQPGTAAPVIDSAGVEGKIAGIAAIRVHDPVFSEEVFLAQVERIFFAVLEAWTALKPGLSQGVMAPVIWEEQRSQIQSYRAGGRRNPLDGLSLTSANVAGASSDGKVDTLTVRINAASSDYDVDSAGQVVRGSRTVADWTEDWIFQRPATLTTAPVGTIVSQECPSCGARVTVDITTICPFCGAAVISGRFGWLLARIDRVL
;
A
#
# COMPACT_ATOMS: atom_id res chain seq x y z
N MET A 1 4.39 -60.23 62.81
CA MET A 1 5.45 -60.32 61.79
C MET A 1 5.56 -58.96 61.15
N GLU A 2 6.78 -58.45 61.04
CA GLU A 2 7.12 -57.02 61.04
C GLU A 2 6.43 -56.14 60.00
N ARG A 3 6.11 -54.90 60.43
CA ARG A 3 6.34 -53.69 59.63
C ARG A 3 7.69 -53.10 60.06
N PRO A 4 8.36 -52.34 59.19
CA PRO A 4 8.32 -50.89 59.41
C PRO A 4 7.95 -50.08 58.16
N ASP A 5 7.69 -48.80 58.42
CA ASP A 5 7.14 -47.79 57.51
C ASP A 5 8.26 -46.78 57.09
N PRO A 6 8.07 -45.47 56.79
CA PRO A 6 8.63 -44.94 55.55
C PRO A 6 9.61 -43.75 55.74
N ALA A 7 10.05 -43.19 54.61
CA ALA A 7 10.38 -41.77 54.43
C ALA A 7 11.54 -41.10 55.23
N ARG A 8 12.56 -40.72 54.42
CA ARG A 8 13.11 -39.34 54.30
C ARG A 8 14.21 -38.81 55.27
N ARG A 9 15.27 -38.29 54.60
CA ARG A 9 16.29 -37.29 55.05
C ARG A 9 17.30 -37.84 56.10
N HIS A 10 18.43 -37.23 56.45
CA HIS A 10 19.14 -35.96 56.18
C HIS A 10 20.66 -36.26 56.10
N ALA A 11 21.61 -35.46 55.59
CA ALA A 11 21.66 -34.15 54.90
C ALA A 11 23.01 -34.06 54.12
N GLY A 12 23.30 -32.94 53.43
CA GLY A 12 24.62 -32.72 52.79
C GLY A 12 24.70 -31.49 51.86
N ILE A 13 24.47 -30.29 52.38
CA ILE A 13 24.74 -29.03 51.65
C ILE A 13 26.11 -28.51 52.10
N SER A 14 27.01 -28.25 51.15
CA SER A 14 28.03 -27.21 51.33
C SER A 14 28.24 -26.45 50.03
N ILE A 15 28.42 -25.15 50.21
CA ILE A 15 28.67 -24.13 49.18
C ILE A 15 30.21 -24.12 48.90
N PHE A 16 30.66 -23.31 47.92
CA PHE A 16 31.99 -23.28 47.27
C PHE A 16 32.16 -24.38 46.18
N SER A 17 32.54 -24.12 44.92
CA SER A 17 32.99 -22.88 44.27
C SER A 17 32.70 -22.80 42.76
N THR A 18 31.98 -21.75 42.36
CA THR A 18 32.20 -20.85 41.20
C THR A 18 33.14 -21.24 40.04
N LEU A 19 32.62 -21.08 38.80
CA LEU A 19 33.26 -20.91 37.47
C LEU A 19 33.66 -22.13 36.58
N ARG A 20 33.42 -21.92 35.26
CA ARG A 20 33.75 -22.76 34.06
C ARG A 20 32.93 -24.06 33.93
N ARG A 21 32.27 -24.39 32.80
CA ARG A 21 32.11 -23.81 31.44
C ARG A 21 30.64 -24.09 31.01
N LEU A 22 29.88 -23.29 30.25
CA LEU A 22 30.14 -22.63 28.95
C LEU A 22 30.61 -23.62 27.86
N GLY A 23 29.71 -24.50 27.41
CA GLY A 23 30.01 -25.53 26.39
C GLY A 23 28.79 -26.04 25.61
N ASP A 24 27.72 -26.45 26.29
CA ASP A 24 26.75 -27.38 25.69
C ASP A 24 25.39 -26.74 25.32
N TRP A 25 25.41 -25.75 24.41
CA TRP A 25 24.19 -25.13 23.84
C TRP A 25 24.32 -24.81 22.34
N LEU A 26 25.24 -25.48 21.64
CA LEU A 26 25.56 -25.27 20.22
C LEU A 26 25.48 -26.58 19.41
N ASP A 27 24.37 -27.31 19.54
CA ASP A 27 24.04 -28.38 18.58
C ASP A 27 22.52 -28.60 18.42
N GLN A 28 21.78 -27.49 18.32
CA GLN A 28 20.54 -27.51 17.52
C GLN A 28 20.93 -27.00 16.13
N PRO A 29 20.68 -27.75 15.05
CA PRO A 29 20.74 -27.17 13.72
C PRO A 29 19.72 -26.04 13.68
N GLY A 30 20.21 -24.81 13.59
CA GLY A 30 19.35 -23.64 13.49
C GLY A 30 18.39 -23.85 12.33
N ARG A 31 17.12 -23.47 12.50
CA ARG A 31 16.21 -23.33 11.35
C ARG A 31 16.84 -22.29 10.44
N GLU A 32 17.51 -22.77 9.39
CA GLU A 32 18.06 -21.96 8.34
C GLU A 32 16.90 -21.12 7.80
N ALA A 33 17.01 -19.80 7.92
CA ALA A 33 15.94 -18.92 7.51
C ALA A 33 15.74 -19.12 6.01
N ASP A 34 14.54 -19.58 5.62
CA ASP A 34 14.22 -19.90 4.23
C ASP A 34 14.69 -18.74 3.33
N PRO A 35 15.55 -18.97 2.33
CA PRO A 35 16.05 -17.92 1.45
C PRO A 35 14.94 -17.07 0.80
N LEU A 36 13.71 -17.60 0.69
CA LEU A 36 12.53 -16.87 0.22
C LEU A 36 12.03 -15.79 1.20
N LEU A 37 12.32 -15.92 2.51
CA LEU A 37 12.10 -14.88 3.51
C LEU A 37 13.12 -13.73 3.42
N SER A 38 14.29 -13.97 2.82
CA SER A 38 15.41 -13.01 2.80
C SER A 38 15.31 -11.92 1.73
N GLN A 39 14.43 -12.07 0.73
CA GLN A 39 14.18 -10.99 -0.23
C GLN A 39 13.27 -9.95 0.41
N ASN A 40 13.84 -8.82 0.81
CA ASN A 40 13.16 -7.64 1.37
C ASN A 40 12.28 -6.89 0.34
N ARG A 41 11.68 -7.63 -0.60
CA ARG A 41 10.75 -7.14 -1.61
C ARG A 41 9.33 -7.16 -0.99
N PRO A 42 8.62 -6.02 -0.98
CA PRO A 42 7.20 -6.00 -0.65
C PRO A 42 6.44 -7.02 -1.49
N GLY A 43 5.39 -7.63 -0.92
CA GLY A 43 4.62 -8.66 -1.63
C GLY A 43 3.99 -8.15 -2.91
N ARG A 44 3.72 -6.84 -2.99
CA ARG A 44 3.09 -6.13 -4.10
C ARG A 44 3.95 -6.17 -5.38
N SER A 45 3.33 -6.37 -6.54
CA SER A 45 4.02 -6.31 -7.85
C SER A 45 3.18 -5.72 -8.99
N TRP A 46 2.06 -5.06 -8.69
CA TRP A 46 1.41 -4.12 -9.60
C TRP A 46 2.13 -2.78 -9.52
N PHE A 47 2.67 -2.35 -10.66
CA PHE A 47 3.39 -1.09 -10.81
C PHE A 47 2.70 -0.17 -11.80
N GLY A 48 1.96 -0.72 -12.77
CA GLY A 48 1.21 0.08 -13.73
C GLY A 48 2.05 0.75 -14.79
N ALA A 49 1.40 1.64 -15.54
CA ALA A 49 2.00 2.41 -16.61
C ALA A 49 1.28 3.74 -16.79
N VAL A 50 2.03 4.78 -17.16
CA VAL A 50 1.46 6.04 -17.66
C VAL A 50 0.87 5.83 -19.06
N GLN A 51 -0.03 6.72 -19.48
CA GLN A 51 -0.63 6.66 -20.81
C GLN A 51 0.45 6.72 -21.92
N PRO A 52 0.32 5.93 -23.02
CA PRO A 52 1.31 5.91 -24.09
C PRO A 52 1.60 7.31 -24.68
N GLY A 53 2.87 7.66 -24.77
CA GLY A 53 3.31 8.98 -25.25
C GLY A 53 3.36 10.07 -24.18
N THR A 54 2.91 9.79 -22.95
CA THR A 54 3.10 10.67 -21.79
C THR A 54 4.31 10.22 -20.96
N ALA A 55 4.87 11.12 -20.15
CA ALA A 55 5.93 10.82 -19.20
C ALA A 55 5.54 11.29 -17.81
N ALA A 56 5.84 10.48 -16.79
CA ALA A 56 5.84 10.96 -15.41
C ALA A 56 6.93 12.05 -15.26
N PRO A 57 6.66 13.15 -14.55
CA PRO A 57 7.66 14.20 -14.32
C PRO A 57 8.87 13.62 -13.57
N VAL A 58 10.07 13.91 -14.06
CA VAL A 58 11.33 13.45 -13.44
C VAL A 58 11.61 14.30 -12.20
N ILE A 59 11.17 13.81 -11.04
CA ILE A 59 11.24 14.54 -9.75
C ILE A 59 12.67 15.01 -9.46
N ASP A 60 13.65 14.11 -9.59
CA ASP A 60 15.02 14.36 -9.10
C ASP A 60 15.82 15.35 -9.96
N SER A 61 15.45 15.55 -11.23
CA SER A 61 16.14 16.50 -12.13
C SER A 61 15.35 17.81 -12.34
N ALA A 62 14.02 17.77 -12.24
CA ALA A 62 13.18 18.96 -12.41
C ALA A 62 12.93 19.69 -11.07
N GLY A 63 12.99 18.98 -9.95
CA GLY A 63 12.90 19.53 -8.60
C GLY A 63 11.66 20.39 -8.35
N VAL A 64 11.83 21.38 -7.45
CA VAL A 64 10.75 22.31 -7.06
C VAL A 64 10.30 23.19 -8.24
N GLU A 65 11.21 23.61 -9.12
CA GLU A 65 10.91 24.45 -10.27
C GLU A 65 10.03 23.73 -11.29
N GLY A 66 10.36 22.47 -11.61
CA GLY A 66 9.56 21.61 -12.48
C GLY A 66 8.15 21.37 -11.95
N LYS A 67 8.01 21.12 -10.64
CA LYS A 67 6.69 21.06 -9.99
C LYS A 67 5.91 22.37 -10.20
N ILE A 68 6.51 23.52 -9.90
CA ILE A 68 5.84 24.82 -10.01
C ILE A 68 5.39 25.08 -11.47
N ALA A 69 6.26 24.82 -12.44
CA ALA A 69 5.94 24.97 -13.86
C ALA A 69 4.81 24.02 -14.31
N GLY A 70 4.83 22.75 -13.88
CA GLY A 70 3.77 21.79 -14.19
C GLY A 70 2.41 22.16 -13.59
N ILE A 71 2.38 22.65 -12.35
CA ILE A 71 1.14 23.13 -11.70
C ILE A 71 0.64 24.42 -12.35
N ALA A 72 1.54 25.32 -12.75
CA ALA A 72 1.18 26.50 -13.53
C ALA A 72 0.54 26.10 -14.87
N ALA A 73 1.10 25.10 -15.57
CA ALA A 73 0.54 24.57 -16.81
C ALA A 73 -0.87 23.96 -16.61
N ILE A 74 -1.07 23.14 -15.58
CA ILE A 74 -2.40 22.59 -15.23
C ILE A 74 -3.42 23.72 -14.98
N ARG A 75 -2.99 24.81 -14.31
CA ARG A 75 -3.85 25.96 -14.01
C ARG A 75 -4.19 26.84 -15.21
N VAL A 76 -3.58 26.64 -16.38
CA VAL A 76 -3.98 27.36 -17.62
C VAL A 76 -5.38 26.94 -18.07
N HIS A 77 -5.68 25.63 -18.05
CA HIS A 77 -7.00 25.09 -18.39
C HIS A 77 -7.87 24.77 -17.17
N ASP A 78 -7.28 24.54 -15.99
CA ASP A 78 -8.00 24.31 -14.73
C ASP A 78 -7.62 25.34 -13.63
N PRO A 79 -8.06 26.61 -13.72
CA PRO A 79 -7.68 27.66 -12.77
C PRO A 79 -8.11 27.40 -11.32
N VAL A 80 -9.05 26.48 -11.11
CA VAL A 80 -9.57 26.07 -9.79
C VAL A 80 -8.85 24.86 -9.20
N PHE A 81 -7.79 24.35 -9.87
CA PHE A 81 -6.97 23.25 -9.36
C PHE A 81 -6.27 23.61 -8.03
N SER A 82 -6.57 22.81 -7.00
CA SER A 82 -5.95 22.88 -5.67
C SER A 82 -5.20 21.58 -5.34
N GLU A 83 -3.90 21.71 -5.03
CA GLU A 83 -3.09 20.60 -4.54
C GLU A 83 -3.64 19.98 -3.25
N GLU A 84 -4.20 20.80 -2.36
CA GLU A 84 -4.76 20.35 -1.07
C GLU A 84 -5.96 19.43 -1.27
N VAL A 85 -6.89 19.83 -2.14
CA VAL A 85 -8.08 19.03 -2.49
C VAL A 85 -7.69 17.74 -3.20
N PHE A 86 -6.68 17.81 -4.08
CA PHE A 86 -6.12 16.63 -4.74
C PHE A 86 -5.45 15.67 -3.74
N LEU A 87 -4.63 16.17 -2.80
CA LEU A 87 -3.96 15.33 -1.79
C LEU A 87 -4.97 14.67 -0.84
N ALA A 88 -6.06 15.35 -0.46
CA ALA A 88 -7.16 14.74 0.29
C ALA A 88 -7.90 13.64 -0.51
N GLN A 89 -7.94 13.73 -1.83
CA GLN A 89 -8.38 12.64 -2.71
C GLN A 89 -7.35 11.50 -2.74
N VAL A 90 -6.05 11.80 -2.83
CA VAL A 90 -4.98 10.79 -2.85
C VAL A 90 -4.96 9.95 -1.58
N GLU A 91 -5.18 10.54 -0.40
CA GLU A 91 -5.32 9.82 0.88
C GLU A 91 -6.47 8.79 0.83
N ARG A 92 -7.66 9.19 0.33
CA ARG A 92 -8.79 8.26 0.16
C ARG A 92 -8.46 7.13 -0.82
N ILE A 93 -7.74 7.43 -1.90
CA ILE A 93 -7.31 6.43 -2.89
C ILE A 93 -6.28 5.48 -2.31
N PHE A 94 -5.30 5.98 -1.53
CA PHE A 94 -4.27 5.19 -0.87
C PHE A 94 -4.87 4.06 -0.02
N PHE A 95 -5.77 4.41 0.90
CA PHE A 95 -6.43 3.41 1.75
C PHE A 95 -7.34 2.47 0.93
N ALA A 96 -8.08 2.96 -0.06
CA ALA A 96 -8.94 2.10 -0.90
C ALA A 96 -8.14 1.08 -1.74
N VAL A 97 -6.98 1.48 -2.28
CA VAL A 97 -6.10 0.60 -3.08
C VAL A 97 -5.45 -0.45 -2.20
N LEU A 98 -5.02 -0.10 -0.99
CA LEU A 98 -4.42 -1.06 -0.06
C LEU A 98 -5.46 -1.96 0.63
N GLU A 99 -6.66 -1.47 0.95
CA GLU A 99 -7.78 -2.30 1.43
C GLU A 99 -8.23 -3.32 0.36
N ALA A 100 -8.29 -2.94 -0.92
CA ALA A 100 -8.54 -3.87 -2.02
C ALA A 100 -7.53 -5.02 -2.06
N TRP A 101 -6.28 -4.74 -1.71
CA TRP A 101 -5.21 -5.72 -1.62
C TRP A 101 -5.32 -6.61 -0.37
N THR A 102 -5.35 -6.03 0.82
CA THR A 102 -5.34 -6.76 2.11
C THR A 102 -6.59 -7.61 2.29
N ALA A 103 -7.77 -7.09 1.91
CA ALA A 103 -9.04 -7.81 1.93
C ALA A 103 -9.22 -8.77 0.73
N LEU A 104 -8.24 -8.85 -0.18
CA LEU A 104 -8.26 -9.63 -1.41
C LEU A 104 -9.51 -9.34 -2.27
N LYS A 105 -9.93 -8.08 -2.42
CA LYS A 105 -11.14 -7.65 -3.15
C LYS A 105 -10.81 -6.56 -4.19
N PRO A 106 -10.42 -6.93 -5.44
CA PRO A 106 -10.00 -5.95 -6.45
C PRO A 106 -11.11 -5.00 -6.89
N GLY A 107 -12.39 -5.34 -6.68
CA GLY A 107 -13.50 -4.44 -6.95
C GLY A 107 -13.48 -3.18 -6.08
N LEU A 108 -12.81 -3.18 -4.92
CA LEU A 108 -12.79 -2.02 -4.02
C LEU A 108 -11.98 -0.83 -4.58
N SER A 109 -10.98 -1.10 -5.41
CA SER A 109 -10.06 -0.10 -5.99
C SER A 109 -10.34 0.23 -7.46
N GLN A 110 -11.22 -0.52 -8.13
CA GLN A 110 -11.48 -0.39 -9.58
C GLN A 110 -11.90 1.03 -10.00
N GLY A 111 -12.65 1.74 -9.15
CA GLY A 111 -13.14 3.08 -9.46
C GLY A 111 -12.14 4.21 -9.26
N VAL A 112 -10.88 3.92 -8.89
CA VAL A 112 -9.82 4.92 -8.63
C VAL A 112 -8.48 4.60 -9.30
N MET A 113 -8.38 3.47 -10.01
CA MET A 113 -7.17 3.00 -10.70
C MET A 113 -7.33 3.01 -12.22
N ALA A 114 -6.26 3.30 -12.94
CA ALA A 114 -6.21 3.13 -14.39
C ALA A 114 -6.25 1.63 -14.76
N PRO A 115 -6.74 1.25 -15.97
CA PRO A 115 -6.96 -0.15 -16.32
C PRO A 115 -5.74 -1.06 -16.18
N VAL A 116 -4.54 -0.58 -16.53
CA VAL A 116 -3.29 -1.38 -16.49
C VAL A 116 -2.94 -1.78 -15.06
N ILE A 117 -2.77 -0.82 -14.16
CA ILE A 117 -2.40 -1.09 -12.77
C ILE A 117 -3.49 -1.85 -12.01
N TRP A 118 -4.78 -1.62 -12.33
CA TRP A 118 -5.87 -2.39 -11.75
C TRP A 118 -5.85 -3.85 -12.20
N GLU A 119 -5.57 -4.12 -13.48
CA GLU A 119 -5.49 -5.49 -13.99
C GLU A 119 -4.34 -6.26 -13.34
N GLU A 120 -3.17 -5.62 -13.17
CA GLU A 120 -2.04 -6.19 -12.44
C GLU A 120 -2.42 -6.51 -10.98
N GLN A 121 -3.05 -5.57 -10.26
CA GLN A 121 -3.50 -5.78 -8.88
C GLN A 121 -4.51 -6.94 -8.82
N ARG A 122 -5.47 -6.98 -9.75
CA ARG A 122 -6.50 -8.02 -9.85
C ARG A 122 -5.89 -9.41 -10.08
N SER A 123 -4.97 -9.52 -11.04
CA SER A 123 -4.24 -10.75 -11.36
C SER A 123 -3.43 -11.25 -10.14
N GLN A 124 -2.77 -10.34 -9.43
CA GLN A 124 -2.02 -10.72 -8.24
C GLN A 124 -2.92 -11.12 -7.06
N ILE A 125 -4.05 -10.44 -6.83
CA ILE A 125 -5.02 -10.85 -5.81
C ILE A 125 -5.59 -12.25 -6.13
N GLN A 126 -5.88 -12.55 -7.40
CA GLN A 126 -6.29 -13.89 -7.82
C GLN A 126 -5.21 -14.94 -7.51
N SER A 127 -3.94 -14.62 -7.78
CA SER A 127 -2.80 -15.49 -7.46
C SER A 127 -2.59 -15.70 -5.95
N TYR A 128 -2.90 -14.70 -5.12
CA TYR A 128 -2.87 -14.82 -3.66
C TYR A 128 -4.02 -15.69 -3.13
N ARG A 129 -5.26 -15.44 -3.60
CA ARG A 129 -6.43 -16.28 -3.31
C ARG A 129 -6.20 -17.74 -3.68
N ALA A 130 -5.70 -18.02 -4.89
CA ALA A 130 -5.44 -19.37 -5.36
C ALA A 130 -4.36 -20.10 -4.55
N GLY A 131 -3.34 -19.36 -4.07
CA GLY A 131 -2.32 -19.88 -3.17
C GLY A 131 -2.70 -19.92 -1.68
N GLY A 132 -3.93 -19.55 -1.31
CA GLY A 132 -4.36 -19.45 0.09
C GLY A 132 -3.58 -18.41 0.91
N ARG A 133 -3.02 -17.39 0.26
CA ARG A 133 -2.18 -16.35 0.88
C ARG A 133 -2.92 -15.03 1.04
N ARG A 134 -2.52 -14.26 2.05
CA ARG A 134 -2.91 -12.85 2.25
C ARG A 134 -1.72 -12.03 2.73
N ASN A 135 -1.76 -10.73 2.50
CA ASN A 135 -0.77 -9.76 2.98
C ASN A 135 -1.52 -8.72 3.82
N PRO A 136 -1.41 -8.72 5.15
CA PRO A 136 -2.29 -7.91 6.01
C PRO A 136 -1.94 -6.41 6.09
N LEU A 137 -0.67 -6.04 5.89
CA LEU A 137 -0.15 -4.68 6.17
C LEU A 137 -0.49 -4.18 7.60
N ASP A 138 -0.32 -5.01 8.64
CA ASP A 138 -0.72 -4.60 10.00
C ASP A 138 0.05 -3.33 10.42
N GLY A 139 -0.66 -2.40 11.05
CA GLY A 139 -0.11 -1.10 11.44
C GLY A 139 0.00 -0.08 10.30
N LEU A 140 -0.68 -0.30 9.15
CA LEU A 140 -0.70 0.63 8.02
C LEU A 140 -1.11 2.05 8.46
N SER A 141 -0.20 3.00 8.28
CA SER A 141 -0.43 4.43 8.44
C SER A 141 0.14 5.23 7.27
N LEU A 142 -0.58 6.27 6.85
CA LEU A 142 -0.05 7.30 5.96
C LEU A 142 0.67 8.35 6.81
N THR A 143 1.99 8.47 6.64
CA THR A 143 2.83 9.42 7.40
C THR A 143 2.82 10.79 6.72
N SER A 144 2.95 10.82 5.39
CA SER A 144 2.77 12.04 4.59
C SER A 144 2.50 11.72 3.12
N ALA A 145 1.84 12.66 2.43
CA ALA A 145 1.69 12.67 0.98
C ALA A 145 1.97 14.08 0.46
N ASN A 146 2.86 14.23 -0.51
CA ASN A 146 3.17 15.53 -1.12
C ASN A 146 3.30 15.42 -2.64
N VAL A 147 2.73 16.38 -3.38
CA VAL A 147 3.01 16.50 -4.82
C VAL A 147 4.49 16.81 -4.98
N ALA A 148 5.22 15.87 -5.58
CA ALA A 148 6.67 15.92 -5.80
C ALA A 148 7.03 16.32 -7.23
N GLY A 149 6.15 16.01 -8.19
CA GLY A 149 6.28 16.45 -9.59
C GLY A 149 4.92 16.70 -10.22
N ALA A 150 4.90 17.57 -11.23
CA ALA A 150 3.72 17.88 -12.02
C ALA A 150 4.09 18.11 -13.48
N SER A 151 3.19 17.79 -14.40
CA SER A 151 3.28 18.14 -15.82
C SER A 151 1.89 18.18 -16.46
N SER A 152 1.77 18.93 -17.56
CA SER A 152 0.67 18.82 -18.51
C SER A 152 1.22 18.97 -19.92
N ASP A 153 0.84 18.07 -20.82
CA ASP A 153 1.22 18.11 -22.23
C ASP A 153 0.10 18.65 -23.15
N GLY A 154 -0.97 19.20 -22.54
CA GLY A 154 -2.17 19.67 -23.23
C GLY A 154 -3.15 18.56 -23.61
N LYS A 155 -2.81 17.27 -23.37
CA LYS A 155 -3.71 16.11 -23.53
C LYS A 155 -3.98 15.42 -22.20
N VAL A 156 -2.95 15.32 -21.35
CA VAL A 156 -2.95 14.62 -20.07
C VAL A 156 -2.26 15.48 -19.03
N ASP A 157 -2.95 15.72 -17.91
CA ASP A 157 -2.32 16.22 -16.70
C ASP A 157 -1.75 15.03 -15.92
N THR A 158 -0.51 15.16 -15.44
CA THR A 158 0.18 14.13 -14.66
C THR A 158 0.73 14.72 -13.36
N LEU A 159 0.44 14.08 -12.24
CA LEU A 159 0.97 14.44 -10.91
C LEU A 159 1.65 13.24 -10.30
N THR A 160 2.88 13.41 -9.83
CA THR A 160 3.56 12.40 -9.01
C THR A 160 3.52 12.83 -7.56
N VAL A 161 2.97 11.97 -6.70
CA VAL A 161 2.85 12.19 -5.27
C VAL A 161 3.81 11.27 -4.54
N ARG A 162 4.75 11.85 -3.79
CA ARG A 162 5.59 11.09 -2.87
C ARG A 162 4.78 10.75 -1.63
N ILE A 163 4.62 9.47 -1.36
CA ILE A 163 3.91 8.91 -0.23
C ILE A 163 4.94 8.30 0.72
N ASN A 164 4.92 8.71 1.97
CA ASN A 164 5.64 8.05 3.06
C ASN A 164 4.60 7.40 3.96
N ALA A 165 4.79 6.11 4.25
CA ALA A 165 3.86 5.31 5.02
C ALA A 165 4.63 4.33 5.92
N ALA A 166 3.98 3.80 6.94
CA ALA A 166 4.53 2.74 7.77
C ALA A 166 3.58 1.54 7.78
N SER A 167 4.12 0.32 7.78
CA SER A 167 3.35 -0.93 7.95
C SER A 167 4.28 -2.11 8.20
N SER A 168 3.74 -3.22 8.72
CA SER A 168 4.40 -4.53 8.62
C SER A 168 4.01 -5.24 7.32
N ASP A 169 4.91 -5.29 6.32
CA ASP A 169 4.65 -5.94 5.02
C ASP A 169 5.13 -7.40 5.02
N TYR A 170 4.20 -8.29 5.33
CA TYR A 170 4.41 -9.73 5.36
C TYR A 170 3.25 -10.49 4.71
N ASP A 171 3.54 -11.68 4.18
CA ASP A 171 2.52 -12.60 3.68
C ASP A 171 2.31 -13.73 4.67
N VAL A 172 1.06 -14.18 4.84
CA VAL A 172 0.74 -15.43 5.53
C VAL A 172 -0.03 -16.40 4.66
N ASP A 173 0.18 -17.68 4.93
CA ASP A 173 -0.61 -18.78 4.38
C ASP A 173 -1.97 -18.96 5.09
N SER A 174 -2.69 -20.02 4.72
CA SER A 174 -3.98 -20.40 5.28
C SER A 174 -3.91 -20.89 6.73
N ALA A 175 -2.73 -21.29 7.22
CA ALA A 175 -2.46 -21.62 8.62
C ALA A 175 -2.02 -20.39 9.45
N GLY A 176 -1.94 -19.21 8.82
CA GLY A 176 -1.49 -17.97 9.45
C GLY A 176 0.03 -17.88 9.68
N GLN A 177 0.81 -18.81 9.15
CA GLN A 177 2.27 -18.79 9.23
C GLN A 177 2.83 -17.74 8.28
N VAL A 178 3.87 -17.03 8.70
CA VAL A 178 4.55 -16.03 7.86
C VAL A 178 5.39 -16.73 6.81
N VAL A 179 5.11 -16.47 5.53
CA VAL A 179 5.79 -17.09 4.38
C VAL A 179 6.61 -16.10 3.54
N ARG A 180 6.51 -14.80 3.83
CA ARG A 180 7.37 -13.73 3.29
C ARG A 180 7.35 -12.53 4.25
N GLY A 181 8.46 -11.81 4.37
CA GLY A 181 8.52 -10.52 5.07
C GLY A 181 8.53 -10.64 6.59
N SER A 182 8.19 -9.55 7.28
CA SER A 182 8.25 -9.45 8.74
C SER A 182 7.03 -8.76 9.35
N ARG A 183 6.69 -9.15 10.58
CA ARG A 183 5.70 -8.48 11.44
C ARG A 183 6.23 -7.18 12.07
N THR A 184 7.49 -6.84 11.86
CA THR A 184 8.06 -5.54 12.24
C THR A 184 7.46 -4.44 11.37
N VAL A 185 6.93 -3.38 12.00
CA VAL A 185 6.54 -2.16 11.28
C VAL A 185 7.81 -1.46 10.79
N ALA A 186 7.83 -1.12 9.51
CA ALA A 186 8.89 -0.33 8.89
C ALA A 186 8.27 0.81 8.06
N ASP A 187 8.99 1.93 8.01
CA ASP A 187 8.68 3.03 7.09
C ASP A 187 9.04 2.64 5.65
N TRP A 188 8.27 3.12 4.69
CA TRP A 188 8.51 2.94 3.26
C TRP A 188 8.01 4.15 2.47
N THR A 189 8.65 4.37 1.31
CA THR A 189 8.34 5.48 0.41
C THR A 189 8.03 4.97 -0.99
N GLU A 190 6.89 5.40 -1.54
CA GLU A 190 6.49 5.15 -2.92
C GLU A 190 6.10 6.47 -3.60
N ASP A 191 6.44 6.61 -4.88
CA ASP A 191 5.96 7.68 -5.73
C ASP A 191 4.75 7.17 -6.51
N TRP A 192 3.57 7.73 -6.25
CA TRP A 192 2.30 7.37 -6.90
C TRP A 192 1.98 8.38 -8.00
N ILE A 193 1.88 7.91 -9.24
CA ILE A 193 1.64 8.73 -10.43
C ILE A 193 0.15 8.70 -10.74
N PHE A 194 -0.47 9.87 -10.73
CA PHE A 194 -1.86 10.10 -11.06
C PHE A 194 -1.99 10.80 -12.42
N GLN A 195 -2.99 10.40 -13.21
CA GLN A 195 -3.28 11.01 -14.51
C GLN A 195 -4.76 11.29 -14.70
N ARG A 196 -5.06 12.37 -15.43
CA ARG A 196 -6.38 12.68 -15.99
C ARG A 196 -6.23 13.33 -17.38
N PRO A 197 -7.24 13.25 -18.26
CA PRO A 197 -7.24 14.07 -19.48
C PRO A 197 -7.23 15.56 -19.13
N ALA A 198 -6.40 16.36 -19.81
CA ALA A 198 -6.30 17.81 -19.64
C ALA A 198 -7.57 18.57 -20.12
N THR A 199 -8.51 17.86 -20.74
CA THR A 199 -9.85 18.39 -21.05
C THR A 199 -10.81 18.37 -19.84
N LEU A 200 -10.41 17.76 -18.71
CA LEU A 200 -11.18 17.75 -17.48
C LEU A 200 -10.65 18.81 -16.51
N THR A 201 -11.56 19.53 -15.87
CA THR A 201 -11.26 20.55 -14.85
C THR A 201 -11.67 20.09 -13.45
N THR A 202 -11.22 20.79 -12.41
CA THR A 202 -11.60 20.47 -11.03
C THR A 202 -13.05 20.91 -10.78
N ALA A 203 -13.82 20.05 -10.14
CA ALA A 203 -15.22 20.32 -9.83
C ALA A 203 -15.35 21.55 -8.90
N PRO A 204 -16.30 22.47 -9.14
CA PRO A 204 -16.64 23.50 -8.16
C PRO A 204 -17.01 22.89 -6.80
N VAL A 205 -16.65 23.56 -5.70
CA VAL A 205 -16.95 23.07 -4.34
C VAL A 205 -18.44 22.79 -4.17
N GLY A 206 -18.78 21.61 -3.63
CA GLY A 206 -20.17 21.16 -3.48
C GLY A 206 -20.79 20.56 -4.75
N THR A 207 -20.05 20.46 -5.86
CA THR A 207 -20.50 19.70 -7.04
C THR A 207 -20.63 18.23 -6.70
N ILE A 208 -21.77 17.67 -7.06
CA ILE A 208 -22.12 16.27 -6.83
C ILE A 208 -22.62 15.68 -8.16
N VAL A 209 -22.03 14.56 -8.57
CA VAL A 209 -22.34 13.85 -9.82
C VAL A 209 -22.97 12.50 -9.50
N SER A 210 -24.10 12.20 -10.14
CA SER A 210 -24.66 10.84 -10.11
C SER A 210 -24.08 10.03 -11.27
N GLN A 211 -23.55 8.84 -10.97
CA GLN A 211 -22.97 7.91 -11.94
C GLN A 211 -23.14 6.46 -11.46
N GLU A 212 -22.81 5.50 -12.30
CA GLU A 212 -22.84 4.08 -11.94
C GLU A 212 -21.49 3.65 -11.35
N CYS A 213 -21.53 2.88 -10.26
CA CYS A 213 -20.34 2.37 -9.60
C CYS A 213 -19.64 1.33 -10.51
N PRO A 214 -18.36 1.55 -10.92
CA PRO A 214 -17.66 0.63 -11.84
C PRO A 214 -17.53 -0.81 -11.33
N SER A 215 -17.63 -1.01 -10.01
CA SER A 215 -17.50 -2.32 -9.36
C SER A 215 -18.82 -3.11 -9.26
N CYS A 216 -19.99 -2.47 -9.28
CA CYS A 216 -21.27 -3.16 -9.02
C CYS A 216 -22.49 -2.64 -9.79
N GLY A 217 -22.35 -1.59 -10.62
CA GLY A 217 -23.44 -0.99 -11.38
C GLY A 217 -24.45 -0.16 -10.58
N ALA A 218 -24.38 -0.16 -9.24
CA ALA A 218 -25.27 0.65 -8.41
C ALA A 218 -25.09 2.15 -8.70
N ARG A 219 -26.19 2.89 -8.78
CA ARG A 219 -26.14 4.35 -8.97
C ARG A 219 -25.68 5.02 -7.67
N VAL A 220 -24.56 5.71 -7.75
CA VAL A 220 -23.89 6.39 -6.64
C VAL A 220 -23.80 7.88 -6.90
N THR A 221 -23.71 8.61 -5.80
CA THR A 221 -23.64 10.07 -5.74
C THR A 221 -22.23 10.41 -5.28
N VAL A 222 -21.44 11.08 -6.12
CA VAL A 222 -20.00 11.28 -5.92
C VAL A 222 -19.64 12.75 -6.00
N ASP A 223 -18.86 13.23 -5.03
CA ASP A 223 -18.26 14.56 -5.03
C ASP A 223 -17.00 14.58 -5.94
N ILE A 224 -15.91 14.07 -5.39
CA ILE A 224 -14.56 13.96 -5.94
C ILE A 224 -14.16 12.48 -5.87
N THR A 225 -14.26 11.88 -4.67
CA THR A 225 -14.10 10.44 -4.41
C THR A 225 -15.01 10.03 -3.25
N THR A 226 -15.90 9.06 -3.48
CA THR A 226 -16.87 8.57 -2.50
C THR A 226 -16.80 7.04 -2.39
N ILE A 227 -17.07 6.49 -1.20
CA ILE A 227 -17.23 5.03 -1.00
C ILE A 227 -18.65 4.63 -1.38
N CYS A 228 -18.79 3.67 -2.30
CA CYS A 228 -20.07 3.13 -2.73
C CYS A 228 -20.78 2.44 -1.54
N PRO A 229 -21.97 2.90 -1.11
CA PRO A 229 -22.66 2.33 0.04
C PRO A 229 -23.19 0.90 -0.20
N PHE A 230 -23.20 0.44 -1.46
CA PHE A 230 -23.70 -0.89 -1.84
C PHE A 230 -22.63 -1.98 -1.86
N CYS A 231 -21.39 -1.65 -2.21
CA CYS A 231 -20.29 -2.64 -2.33
C CYS A 231 -18.99 -2.27 -1.62
N GLY A 232 -18.89 -1.08 -1.04
CA GLY A 232 -17.68 -0.58 -0.37
C GLY A 232 -16.58 -0.08 -1.31
N ALA A 233 -16.76 -0.14 -2.63
CA ALA A 233 -15.73 0.32 -3.57
C ALA A 233 -15.55 1.84 -3.57
N ALA A 234 -14.31 2.31 -3.64
CA ALA A 234 -14.04 3.71 -3.92
C ALA A 234 -14.40 4.05 -5.38
N VAL A 235 -15.15 5.13 -5.55
CA VAL A 235 -15.60 5.62 -6.85
C VAL A 235 -15.17 7.08 -7.00
N ILE A 236 -14.35 7.35 -8.01
CA ILE A 236 -13.97 8.70 -8.39
C ILE A 236 -15.02 9.34 -9.31
N SER A 237 -15.15 10.66 -9.30
CA SER A 237 -16.01 11.35 -10.26
C SER A 237 -15.43 11.24 -11.68
N GLY A 238 -16.08 10.49 -12.57
CA GLY A 238 -15.59 10.26 -13.95
C GLY A 238 -15.52 11.52 -14.83
N ARG A 239 -15.97 12.67 -14.32
CA ARG A 239 -15.87 13.99 -14.99
C ARG A 239 -14.66 14.82 -14.58
N PHE A 240 -14.07 14.54 -13.42
CA PHE A 240 -13.10 15.44 -12.77
C PHE A 240 -11.93 14.70 -12.09
N GLY A 241 -11.97 13.37 -12.08
CA GLY A 241 -11.13 12.51 -11.25
C GLY A 241 -9.72 12.22 -11.80
N TRP A 242 -8.78 12.12 -10.87
CA TRP A 242 -7.41 11.65 -11.08
C TRP A 242 -7.30 10.14 -10.83
N LEU A 243 -6.98 9.36 -11.86
CA LEU A 243 -6.77 7.91 -11.70
C LEU A 243 -5.32 7.62 -11.34
N LEU A 244 -5.11 6.72 -10.38
CA LEU A 244 -3.79 6.14 -10.11
C LEU A 244 -3.35 5.32 -11.33
N ALA A 245 -2.28 5.75 -12.00
CA ALA A 245 -1.80 5.15 -13.25
C ALA A 245 -0.59 4.22 -13.02
N ARG A 246 0.34 4.64 -12.16
CA ARG A 246 1.59 3.94 -11.87
C ARG A 246 2.02 4.14 -10.41
N ILE A 247 2.74 3.17 -9.85
CA ILE A 247 3.45 3.25 -8.57
C ILE A 247 4.92 2.93 -8.85
N ASP A 248 5.81 3.82 -8.42
CA ASP A 248 7.26 3.60 -8.40
C ASP A 248 7.74 3.50 -6.95
N ARG A 249 8.75 2.64 -6.69
CA ARG A 249 9.38 2.55 -5.37
C ARG A 249 10.55 3.49 -5.29
N VAL A 250 10.62 4.26 -4.21
CA VAL A 250 11.83 5.01 -3.84
C VAL A 250 12.70 4.05 -3.03
N LEU A 251 13.93 3.81 -3.51
CA LEU A 251 14.92 2.90 -2.91
C LEU A 251 16.01 3.66 -2.16
#